data_AF-A0A7S1ZY54-F1
#
_entry.id   AF-A0A7S1ZY54-F1
#
_cell.length_a   1.000
_cell.length_b   1.000
_cell.length_c   1.000
_cell.angle_alpha   90.00
_cell.angle_beta   90.00
_cell.angle_gamma   90.00
#
_symmetry.space_group_name_H-M   'P 1'
#
loop_
_entity.id
_entity.type
_entity.pdbx_description
1 polymer ?
#
loop_
_entity_poly.entity_id
_entity_poly.type
_entity_poly.pdbx_seq_one_letter_code
_entity_poly.pdbx_strand_id
1 'polypeptide(L)'
;RSENEEKHRKIMETLDKTKDELNVLKGKAGECSSEGRMCADVIENSQLLTSKLEALEGVNKRYESALLDIQQCHVNLDKSLAEKESMKMSIQEMEKEMFLLEELKEDSEQLQKCQYELDSLEVASLYADEHLAEVLQQKRQLETDKENEIALCKKKQQGWEKRVDYMEEYVAKLSRRAVIERYGEGPHHVILDIRYQVDPQTKTGPRSSQIIIELAPLDLMPHAVHSFLDMVSRGLYNGCLFAFGSRFLVAIAPETRDANRQRELFVPFEEQGFNPPLAYQEYNPDYPHEIYSVSFSGGTSISGPAFFIALTDEISELHLKSGKALDDHGLPLRREPCFGKVVIGHEDLEFLQNIERDPPSGLGWIFPEVIVEKATIQRK
;
A
#
# COMPACT_ATOMS: atom_id res chain seq x y z
N ARG A 1 15.93 -14.21 -96.68
CA ARG A 1 16.75 -15.41 -96.97
C ARG A 1 16.14 -16.21 -98.12
N SER A 2 14.89 -16.70 -98.02
CA SER A 2 14.25 -17.48 -99.10
C SER A 2 14.17 -16.75 -100.44
N GLU A 3 13.81 -15.46 -100.48
CA GLU A 3 13.79 -14.69 -101.74
C GLU A 3 15.17 -14.55 -102.42
N ASN A 4 16.25 -14.48 -101.62
CA ASN A 4 17.59 -14.34 -102.16
C ASN A 4 18.16 -15.70 -102.59
N GLU A 5 17.82 -16.78 -101.88
CA GLU A 5 18.13 -18.16 -102.28
C GLU A 5 17.39 -18.52 -103.59
N GLU A 6 16.13 -18.11 -103.72
CA GLU A 6 15.32 -18.24 -104.94
C GLU A 6 15.95 -17.48 -106.12
N LYS A 7 16.41 -16.24 -105.90
CA LYS A 7 17.10 -15.43 -106.93
C LYS A 7 18.43 -16.05 -107.33
N HIS A 8 19.23 -16.53 -106.37
CA HIS A 8 20.51 -17.17 -106.65
C HIS A 8 20.34 -18.49 -107.40
N ARG A 9 19.36 -19.31 -107.01
CA ARG A 9 18.98 -20.53 -107.74
C ARG A 9 18.63 -20.22 -109.19
N LYS A 10 17.81 -19.20 -109.44
CA LYS A 10 17.47 -18.75 -110.82
C LYS A 10 18.69 -18.27 -111.60
N ILE A 11 19.62 -17.57 -110.96
CA ILE A 11 20.88 -17.14 -111.58
C ILE A 11 21.73 -18.35 -111.96
N MET A 12 21.87 -19.34 -111.08
CA MET A 12 22.62 -20.58 -111.33
C MET A 12 21.98 -21.41 -112.45
N GLU A 13 20.66 -21.60 -112.43
CA GLU A 13 19.91 -22.26 -113.52
C GLU A 13 20.12 -21.57 -114.87
N THR A 14 20.15 -20.23 -114.87
CA THR A 14 20.40 -19.45 -116.09
C THR A 14 21.84 -19.63 -116.57
N LEU A 15 22.80 -19.66 -115.64
CA LEU A 15 24.23 -19.81 -115.94
C LEU A 15 24.53 -21.19 -116.54
N ASP A 16 23.95 -22.25 -115.98
CA ASP A 16 24.06 -23.61 -116.51
C ASP A 16 23.43 -23.73 -117.89
N LYS A 17 22.21 -23.19 -118.08
CA LYS A 17 21.54 -23.16 -119.38
C LYS A 17 22.36 -22.43 -120.45
N THR A 18 23.01 -21.33 -120.07
CA THR A 18 23.86 -20.54 -120.98
C THR A 18 25.16 -21.29 -121.33
N LYS A 19 25.74 -22.06 -120.38
CA LYS A 19 26.86 -22.97 -120.65
C LYS A 19 26.47 -24.08 -121.62
N ASP A 20 25.30 -24.67 -121.45
CA ASP A 20 24.79 -25.73 -122.32
C ASP A 20 24.56 -25.22 -123.74
N GLU A 21 23.95 -24.04 -123.91
CA GLU A 21 23.76 -23.39 -125.21
C GLU A 21 25.10 -23.07 -125.91
N LEU A 22 26.10 -22.60 -125.16
CA LEU A 22 27.45 -22.35 -125.68
C LEU A 22 28.12 -23.67 -126.14
N ASN A 23 27.94 -24.76 -125.40
CA ASN A 23 28.50 -26.07 -125.74
C ASN A 23 27.86 -26.65 -127.01
N VAL A 24 26.54 -26.48 -127.20
CA VAL A 24 25.84 -26.88 -128.43
C VAL A 24 26.35 -26.10 -129.65
N LEU A 25 26.60 -24.80 -129.50
CA LEU A 25 27.18 -23.97 -130.57
C LEU A 25 28.62 -24.38 -130.91
N LYS A 26 29.44 -24.72 -129.91
CA LYS A 26 30.78 -25.27 -130.13
C LYS A 26 30.73 -26.63 -130.84
N GLY A 27 29.73 -27.46 -130.54
CA GLY A 27 29.48 -28.72 -131.25
C GLY A 27 29.14 -28.52 -132.74
N LYS A 28 28.26 -27.57 -133.06
CA LYS A 28 27.91 -27.22 -134.45
C LYS A 28 29.07 -26.59 -135.24
N ALA A 29 29.95 -25.82 -134.57
CA ALA A 29 31.18 -25.31 -135.18
C ALA A 29 32.17 -26.43 -135.55
N GLY A 30 32.09 -27.60 -134.90
CA GLY A 30 32.90 -28.78 -135.19
C GLY A 30 32.48 -29.55 -136.45
N GLU A 31 31.20 -29.47 -136.86
CA GLU A 31 30.67 -30.20 -138.03
C GLU A 31 30.76 -29.41 -139.36
N CYS A 32 30.97 -28.09 -139.31
CA CYS A 32 31.08 -27.22 -140.51
C CYS A 32 32.51 -27.09 -141.09
N SER A 33 33.51 -27.87 -140.63
CA SER A 33 34.91 -27.73 -141.07
C SER A 33 35.29 -28.55 -142.32
N SER A 34 34.34 -29.25 -142.98
CA SER A 34 34.62 -30.10 -144.16
C SER A 34 34.22 -29.49 -145.52
N GLU A 35 33.53 -28.34 -145.54
CA GLU A 35 33.16 -27.62 -146.77
C GLU A 35 33.42 -26.13 -146.57
N GLY A 36 34.48 -25.60 -147.19
CA GLY A 36 35.01 -24.25 -146.96
C GLY A 36 34.06 -23.09 -147.31
N ARG A 37 33.02 -22.86 -146.50
CA ARG A 37 32.26 -21.61 -146.32
C ARG A 37 31.85 -21.50 -144.85
N MET A 38 32.61 -20.73 -144.07
CA MET A 38 32.24 -20.39 -142.70
C MET A 38 31.06 -19.40 -142.69
N CYS A 39 29.97 -19.74 -141.98
CA CYS A 39 28.91 -18.81 -141.61
C CYS A 39 29.39 -17.92 -140.45
N ALA A 40 29.53 -16.61 -140.69
CA ALA A 40 29.91 -15.61 -139.69
C ALA A 40 28.98 -15.60 -138.45
N ASP A 41 27.73 -16.02 -138.60
CA ASP A 41 26.70 -16.04 -137.54
C ASP A 41 27.03 -16.94 -136.33
N VAL A 42 27.90 -17.95 -136.50
CA VAL A 42 28.26 -18.88 -135.40
C VAL A 42 29.30 -18.27 -134.47
N ILE A 43 30.20 -17.43 -134.98
CA ILE A 43 31.25 -16.77 -134.18
C ILE A 43 30.64 -15.65 -133.35
N GLU A 44 29.73 -14.86 -133.92
CA GLU A 44 29.10 -13.73 -133.24
C GLU A 44 28.24 -14.20 -132.05
N ASN A 45 27.47 -15.29 -132.22
CA ASN A 45 26.68 -15.87 -131.13
C ASN A 45 27.55 -16.50 -130.03
N SER A 46 28.67 -17.13 -130.39
CA SER A 46 29.63 -17.65 -129.41
C SER A 46 30.25 -16.52 -128.56
N GLN A 47 30.60 -15.40 -129.17
CA GLN A 47 31.16 -14.24 -128.47
C GLN A 47 30.13 -13.60 -127.52
N LEU A 48 28.87 -13.48 -127.98
CA LEU A 48 27.78 -12.94 -127.16
C LEU A 48 27.47 -13.81 -125.93
N LEU A 49 27.45 -15.14 -126.09
CA LEU A 49 27.22 -16.07 -124.98
C LEU A 49 28.39 -16.08 -124.00
N THR A 50 29.63 -15.96 -124.47
CA THR A 50 30.81 -15.86 -123.59
C THR A 50 30.75 -14.58 -122.75
N SER A 51 30.40 -13.45 -123.36
CA SER A 51 30.19 -12.17 -122.66
C SER A 51 29.07 -12.24 -121.61
N LYS A 52 27.95 -12.93 -121.91
CA LYS A 52 26.88 -13.20 -120.93
C LYS A 52 27.35 -14.07 -119.76
N LEU A 53 28.19 -15.07 -120.03
CA LEU A 53 28.72 -15.98 -119.03
C LEU A 53 29.65 -15.26 -118.06
N GLU A 54 30.55 -14.42 -118.57
CA GLU A 54 31.42 -13.56 -117.76
C GLU A 54 30.62 -12.57 -116.92
N ALA A 55 29.55 -11.99 -117.46
CA ALA A 55 28.66 -11.11 -116.70
C ALA A 55 27.94 -11.85 -115.56
N LEU A 56 27.47 -13.07 -115.80
CA LEU A 56 26.81 -13.91 -114.79
C LEU A 56 27.77 -14.42 -113.72
N GLU A 57 28.99 -14.80 -114.07
CA GLU A 57 30.04 -15.14 -113.10
C GLU A 57 30.44 -13.93 -112.24
N GLY A 58 30.46 -12.73 -112.82
CA GLY A 58 30.66 -11.48 -112.09
C GLY A 58 29.52 -11.19 -111.09
N VAL A 59 28.28 -11.50 -111.44
CA VAL A 59 27.13 -11.40 -110.53
C VAL A 59 27.22 -12.46 -109.42
N ASN A 60 27.61 -13.69 -109.75
CA ASN A 60 27.76 -14.76 -108.75
C ASN A 60 28.82 -14.43 -107.70
N LYS A 61 30.00 -13.95 -108.13
CA LYS A 61 31.07 -13.52 -107.20
C LYS A 61 30.63 -12.40 -106.27
N ARG A 62 29.85 -11.43 -106.76
CA ARG A 62 29.28 -10.36 -105.92
C ARG A 62 28.25 -10.91 -104.93
N TYR A 63 27.47 -11.91 -105.34
CA TYR A 63 26.51 -12.56 -104.48
C TYR A 63 27.19 -13.37 -103.37
N GLU A 64 28.21 -14.17 -103.69
CA GLU A 64 29.02 -14.90 -102.71
C GLU A 64 29.72 -13.95 -101.72
N SER A 65 30.29 -12.85 -102.21
CA SER A 65 30.88 -11.82 -101.35
C SER A 65 29.84 -11.21 -100.40
N ALA A 66 28.66 -10.84 -100.90
CA ALA A 66 27.58 -10.31 -100.08
C ALA A 66 27.08 -11.33 -99.05
N LEU A 67 27.08 -12.63 -99.40
CA LEU A 67 26.68 -13.70 -98.50
C LEU A 67 27.70 -13.90 -97.38
N LEU A 68 28.99 -13.75 -97.68
CA LEU A 68 30.08 -13.76 -96.70
C LEU A 68 29.98 -12.55 -95.76
N ASP A 69 29.69 -11.36 -96.29
CA ASP A 69 29.47 -10.14 -95.49
C ASP A 69 28.25 -10.28 -94.58
N ILE A 70 27.17 -10.90 -95.06
CA ILE A 70 25.98 -11.22 -94.26
C ILE A 70 26.32 -12.22 -93.15
N GLN A 71 27.10 -13.27 -93.44
CA GLN A 71 27.56 -14.23 -92.44
C GLN A 71 28.43 -13.56 -91.37
N GLN A 72 29.38 -12.70 -91.78
CA GLN A 72 30.21 -11.94 -90.86
C GLN A 72 29.39 -10.96 -90.01
N CYS A 73 28.37 -10.31 -90.60
CA CYS A 73 27.40 -9.49 -89.87
C CYS A 73 26.62 -10.31 -88.84
N HIS A 74 26.20 -11.53 -89.18
CA HIS A 74 25.53 -12.43 -88.23
C HIS A 74 26.44 -12.81 -87.07
N VAL A 75 27.70 -13.17 -87.32
CA VAL A 75 28.67 -13.47 -86.25
C VAL A 75 28.90 -12.26 -85.34
N ASN A 76 29.03 -11.06 -85.92
CA ASN A 76 29.18 -9.83 -85.14
C ASN A 76 27.92 -9.50 -84.34
N LEU A 77 26.73 -9.76 -84.90
CA LEU A 77 25.45 -9.59 -84.21
C LEU A 77 25.31 -10.57 -83.04
N ASP A 78 25.64 -11.84 -83.23
CA ASP A 78 25.59 -12.86 -82.19
C ASP A 78 26.58 -12.55 -81.06
N LYS A 79 27.78 -12.08 -81.40
CA LYS A 79 28.76 -11.59 -80.41
C LYS A 79 28.22 -10.40 -79.62
N SER A 80 27.61 -9.42 -80.31
CA SER A 80 27.00 -8.25 -79.66
C SER A 80 25.81 -8.64 -78.78
N LEU A 81 25.03 -9.65 -79.17
CA LEU A 81 23.95 -10.20 -78.36
C LEU A 81 24.48 -10.90 -77.10
N ALA A 82 25.54 -11.70 -77.21
CA ALA A 82 26.18 -12.33 -76.05
C ALA A 82 26.78 -11.30 -75.08
N GLU A 83 27.44 -10.26 -75.60
CA GLU A 83 27.94 -9.14 -74.80
C GLU A 83 26.79 -8.41 -74.10
N LYS A 84 25.67 -8.17 -74.80
CA LYS A 84 24.46 -7.58 -74.23
C LYS A 84 23.86 -8.45 -73.12
N GLU A 85 23.80 -9.77 -73.29
CA GLU A 85 23.32 -10.69 -72.25
C GLU A 85 24.25 -10.72 -71.04
N SER A 86 25.56 -10.72 -71.26
CA SER A 86 26.55 -10.60 -70.19
C SER A 86 26.42 -9.29 -69.41
N MET A 87 26.24 -8.15 -70.10
CA MET A 87 26.00 -6.86 -69.46
C MET A 87 24.69 -6.87 -68.69
N LYS A 88 23.63 -7.50 -69.23
CA LYS A 88 22.34 -7.62 -68.54
C LYS A 88 22.48 -8.39 -67.22
N MET A 89 23.23 -9.48 -67.20
CA MET A 89 23.49 -10.24 -65.96
C MET A 89 24.29 -9.42 -64.95
N SER A 90 25.32 -8.69 -65.41
CA SER A 90 26.11 -7.81 -64.53
C SER A 90 25.28 -6.65 -63.96
N ILE A 91 24.36 -6.07 -64.74
CA ILE A 91 23.42 -5.05 -64.25
C ILE A 91 22.51 -5.66 -63.17
N GLN A 92 21.97 -6.86 -63.38
CA GLN A 92 21.14 -7.53 -62.37
C GLN A 92 21.90 -7.85 -61.08
N GLU A 93 23.19 -8.13 -61.17
CA GLU A 93 24.05 -8.35 -60.01
C GLU A 93 24.31 -7.04 -59.26
N MET A 94 24.65 -5.96 -59.98
CA MET A 94 24.79 -4.62 -59.39
C MET A 94 23.49 -4.12 -58.75
N GLU A 95 22.33 -4.40 -59.35
CA GLU A 95 21.02 -4.04 -58.77
C GLU A 95 20.80 -4.76 -57.43
N LYS A 96 21.20 -6.03 -57.30
CA LYS A 96 21.14 -6.76 -56.03
C LYS A 96 22.10 -6.21 -55.00
N GLU A 97 23.33 -5.89 -55.39
CA GLU A 97 24.31 -5.28 -54.50
C GLU A 97 23.85 -3.90 -54.01
N MET A 98 23.28 -3.08 -54.89
CA MET A 98 22.71 -1.79 -54.53
C MET A 98 21.56 -1.94 -53.53
N PHE A 99 20.68 -2.91 -53.73
CA PHE A 99 19.60 -3.20 -52.79
C PHE A 99 20.13 -3.59 -51.40
N LEU A 100 21.15 -4.46 -51.33
CA LEU A 100 21.78 -4.86 -50.06
C LEU A 100 22.50 -3.69 -49.38
N LEU A 101 23.12 -2.79 -50.14
CA LEU A 101 23.74 -1.59 -49.59
C LEU A 101 22.71 -0.61 -49.01
N GLU A 102 21.52 -0.53 -49.61
CA GLU A 102 20.41 0.28 -49.10
C GLU A 102 19.88 -0.30 -47.77
N GLU A 103 19.66 -1.62 -47.70
CA GLU A 103 19.28 -2.32 -46.46
C GLU A 103 20.35 -2.14 -45.35
N LEU A 104 21.63 -2.30 -45.69
CA LEU A 104 22.73 -2.10 -44.73
C LEU A 104 22.80 -0.64 -44.22
N LYS A 105 22.46 0.33 -45.08
CA LYS A 105 22.41 1.74 -44.70
C LYS A 105 21.25 1.99 -43.74
N GLU A 106 20.07 1.45 -44.00
CA GLU A 106 18.92 1.53 -43.10
C GLU A 106 19.24 0.91 -41.72
N ASP A 107 19.88 -0.26 -41.70
CA ASP A 107 20.31 -0.92 -40.46
C ASP A 107 21.35 -0.08 -39.70
N SER A 108 22.30 0.52 -40.42
CA SER A 108 23.30 1.41 -39.82
C SER A 108 22.65 2.65 -39.18
N GLU A 109 21.62 3.22 -39.82
CA GLU A 109 20.86 4.35 -39.27
C GLU A 109 20.05 3.94 -38.03
N GLN A 110 19.43 2.75 -38.04
CA GLN A 110 18.72 2.19 -36.88
C GLN A 110 19.67 1.93 -35.72
N LEU A 111 20.85 1.36 -35.98
CA LEU A 111 21.86 1.08 -34.96
C LEU A 111 22.38 2.37 -34.32
N GLN A 112 22.60 3.42 -35.12
CA GLN A 112 22.98 4.73 -34.61
C GLN A 112 21.88 5.33 -33.71
N LYS A 113 20.61 5.15 -34.08
CA LYS A 113 19.47 5.58 -33.25
C LYS A 113 19.42 4.82 -31.92
N CYS A 114 19.59 3.50 -31.95
CA CYS A 114 19.63 2.68 -30.74
C CYS A 114 20.81 3.05 -29.82
N GLN A 115 21.98 3.38 -30.39
CA GLN A 115 23.13 3.83 -29.61
C GLN A 115 22.83 5.14 -28.88
N TYR A 116 22.22 6.10 -29.56
CA TYR A 116 21.81 7.37 -28.95
C TYR A 116 20.80 7.16 -27.81
N GLU A 117 19.84 6.26 -27.99
CA GLU A 117 18.87 5.90 -26.94
C GLU A 117 19.56 5.25 -25.73
N LEU A 118 20.51 4.33 -25.96
CA LEU A 118 21.31 3.71 -24.89
C LEU A 118 22.12 4.74 -24.10
N ASP A 119 22.84 5.63 -24.78
CA ASP A 119 23.63 6.68 -24.13
C ASP A 119 22.71 7.62 -23.31
N SER A 120 21.52 7.93 -23.83
CA SER A 120 20.54 8.76 -23.11
C SER A 120 19.99 8.08 -21.86
N LEU A 121 19.79 6.76 -21.91
CA LEU A 121 19.33 5.96 -20.76
C LEU A 121 20.43 5.81 -19.71
N GLU A 122 21.69 5.68 -20.11
CA GLU A 122 22.82 5.61 -19.18
C GLU A 122 22.94 6.91 -18.38
N VAL A 123 22.84 8.06 -19.05
CA VAL A 123 22.80 9.36 -18.39
C VAL A 123 21.60 9.47 -17.44
N ALA A 124 20.42 9.05 -17.86
CA ALA A 124 19.23 9.06 -17.00
C ALA A 124 19.39 8.14 -15.77
N SER A 125 20.04 6.99 -15.92
CA SER A 125 20.33 6.06 -14.81
C SER A 125 21.27 6.70 -13.78
N LEU A 126 22.31 7.40 -14.23
CA LEU A 126 23.23 8.11 -13.32
C LEU A 126 22.51 9.20 -12.51
N TYR A 127 21.63 9.97 -13.14
CA TYR A 127 20.80 10.96 -12.43
C TYR A 127 19.83 10.31 -11.43
N ALA A 128 19.28 9.15 -11.76
CA ALA A 128 18.41 8.41 -10.84
C ALA A 128 19.17 7.91 -9.60
N ASP A 129 20.41 7.42 -9.78
CA ASP A 129 21.25 6.97 -8.68
C ASP A 129 21.66 8.11 -7.73
N GLU A 130 21.97 9.29 -8.29
CA GLU A 130 22.26 10.49 -7.49
C GLU A 130 21.05 10.91 -6.64
N HIS A 131 19.86 11.00 -7.26
CA HIS A 131 18.63 11.31 -6.53
C HIS A 131 18.28 10.25 -5.47
N LEU A 132 18.52 8.97 -5.76
CA LEU A 132 18.31 7.90 -4.78
C LEU A 132 19.23 8.07 -3.57
N ALA A 133 20.51 8.43 -3.80
CA ALA A 133 21.46 8.69 -2.72
C ALA A 133 21.01 9.89 -1.84
N GLU A 134 20.53 10.97 -2.44
CA GLU A 134 19.98 12.13 -1.74
C GLU A 134 18.77 11.75 -0.88
N VAL A 135 17.80 11.01 -1.45
CA VAL A 135 16.61 10.55 -0.71
C VAL A 135 16.99 9.65 0.46
N LEU A 136 17.97 8.75 0.29
CA LEU A 136 18.47 7.91 1.37
C LEU A 136 19.20 8.70 2.46
N GLN A 137 19.90 9.78 2.10
CA GLN A 137 20.51 10.69 3.06
C GLN A 137 19.44 11.46 3.85
N GLN A 138 18.42 12.01 3.17
CA GLN A 138 17.30 12.68 3.82
C GLN A 138 16.54 11.75 4.77
N LYS A 139 16.29 10.51 4.35
CA LYS A 139 15.66 9.49 5.20
C LYS A 139 16.45 9.25 6.48
N ARG A 140 17.77 9.06 6.39
CA ARG A 140 18.65 8.87 7.57
C ARG A 140 18.63 10.06 8.51
N GLN A 141 18.61 11.28 7.96
CA GLN A 141 18.49 12.50 8.75
C GLN A 141 17.15 12.55 9.50
N LEU A 142 16.03 12.27 8.81
CA LEU A 142 14.70 12.23 9.42
C LEU A 142 14.57 11.15 10.51
N GLU A 143 15.18 9.98 10.30
CA GLU A 143 15.22 8.92 11.32
C GLU A 143 15.99 9.39 12.57
N THR A 144 17.14 10.03 12.39
CA THR A 144 17.95 10.61 13.48
C THR A 144 17.19 11.71 14.22
N ASP A 145 16.52 12.61 13.49
CA ASP A 145 15.75 13.70 14.07
C ASP A 145 14.56 13.16 14.88
N LYS A 146 13.87 12.14 14.36
CA LYS A 146 12.77 11.45 15.06
C LYS A 146 13.25 10.74 16.32
N GLU A 147 14.41 10.08 16.29
CA GLU A 147 15.00 9.45 17.48
C GLU A 147 15.33 10.48 18.56
N ASN A 148 15.91 11.61 18.16
CA ASN A 148 16.21 12.73 19.05
C ASN A 148 14.93 13.34 19.67
N GLU A 149 13.87 13.49 18.88
CA GLU A 149 12.57 13.97 19.36
C GLU A 149 11.94 12.99 20.37
N ILE A 150 11.94 11.69 20.06
CA ILE A 150 11.45 10.64 20.99
C ILE A 150 12.26 10.66 22.29
N ALA A 151 13.58 10.78 22.21
CA ALA A 151 14.45 10.85 23.39
C ALA A 151 14.16 12.09 24.24
N LEU A 152 13.93 13.25 23.61
CA LEU A 152 13.55 14.48 24.29
C LEU A 152 12.18 14.35 24.97
N CYS A 153 11.20 13.77 24.29
CA CYS A 153 9.86 13.51 24.83
C CYS A 153 9.92 12.56 26.04
N LYS A 154 10.68 11.46 25.97
CA LYS A 154 10.90 10.55 27.10
C LYS A 154 11.54 11.25 28.29
N LYS A 155 12.55 12.09 28.06
CA LYS A 155 13.21 12.87 29.13
C LYS A 155 12.23 13.85 29.79
N LYS A 156 11.38 14.52 29.01
CA LYS A 156 10.32 15.40 29.54
C LYS A 156 9.31 14.61 30.35
N GLN A 157 8.84 13.48 29.84
CA GLN A 157 7.90 12.58 30.53
C GLN A 157 8.46 12.15 31.90
N GLN A 158 9.69 11.66 31.96
CA GLN A 158 10.34 11.30 33.23
C GLN A 158 10.45 12.48 34.21
N GLY A 159 10.65 13.69 33.69
CA GLY A 159 10.64 14.91 34.50
C GLY A 159 9.26 15.24 35.06
N TRP A 160 8.19 14.97 34.32
CA TRP A 160 6.81 15.13 34.77
C TRP A 160 6.41 14.06 35.79
N GLU A 161 6.74 12.79 35.56
CA GLU A 161 6.49 11.69 36.49
C GLU A 161 7.07 12.00 37.88
N LYS A 162 8.34 12.41 37.95
CA LYS A 162 8.97 12.83 39.21
C LYS A 162 8.29 14.00 39.91
N ARG A 163 7.72 14.93 39.15
CA ARG A 163 6.96 16.06 39.72
C ARG A 163 5.62 15.60 40.26
N VAL A 164 4.96 14.68 39.57
CA VAL A 164 3.72 14.05 40.06
C VAL A 164 3.98 13.32 41.37
N ASP A 165 5.00 12.46 41.42
CA ASP A 165 5.39 11.73 42.65
C ASP A 165 5.64 12.70 43.82
N TYR A 166 6.38 13.78 43.57
CA TYR A 166 6.64 14.81 44.57
C TYR A 166 5.35 15.52 45.05
N MET A 167 4.44 15.84 44.13
CA MET A 167 3.17 16.47 44.47
C MET A 167 2.27 15.53 45.29
N GLU A 168 2.21 14.24 44.94
CA GLU A 168 1.45 13.23 45.67
C GLU A 168 1.96 13.09 47.11
N GLU A 169 3.28 12.96 47.29
CA GLU A 169 3.92 12.89 48.61
C GLU A 169 3.67 14.17 49.43
N TYR A 170 3.74 15.33 48.78
CA TYR A 170 3.47 16.61 49.44
C TYR A 170 2.01 16.73 49.89
N VAL A 171 1.05 16.35 49.03
CA VAL A 171 -0.37 16.33 49.36
C VAL A 171 -0.65 15.32 50.49
N ALA A 172 -0.05 14.13 50.46
CA ALA A 172 -0.15 13.14 51.54
C ALA A 172 0.28 13.72 52.91
N LYS A 173 1.43 14.40 52.94
CA LYS A 173 1.96 15.06 54.15
C LYS A 173 1.02 16.15 54.68
N LEU A 174 0.49 16.99 53.78
CA LEU A 174 -0.45 18.04 54.15
C LEU A 174 -1.78 17.46 54.66
N SER A 175 -2.32 16.46 53.98
CA SER A 175 -3.54 15.76 54.40
C SER A 175 -3.38 15.10 55.76
N ARG A 176 -2.28 14.36 55.98
CA ARG A 176 -1.96 13.76 57.30
C ARG A 176 -1.95 14.81 58.40
N ARG A 177 -1.24 15.91 58.19
CA ARG A 177 -1.15 17.01 59.16
C ARG A 177 -2.52 17.61 59.45
N ALA A 178 -3.31 17.89 58.40
CA ALA A 178 -4.64 18.46 58.53
C ALA A 178 -5.60 17.54 59.30
N VAL A 179 -5.52 16.21 59.09
CA VAL A 179 -6.31 15.25 59.86
C VAL A 179 -5.92 15.30 61.34
N ILE A 180 -4.64 15.24 61.66
CA ILE A 180 -4.16 15.27 63.06
C ILE A 180 -4.59 16.56 63.75
N GLU A 181 -4.46 17.70 63.07
CA GLU A 181 -4.84 19.01 63.63
C GLU A 181 -6.36 19.15 63.88
N ARG A 182 -7.21 18.56 63.03
CA ARG A 182 -8.69 18.70 63.13
C ARG A 182 -9.38 17.60 63.91
N TYR A 183 -8.94 16.36 63.72
CA TYR A 183 -9.62 15.14 64.18
C TYR A 183 -8.80 14.34 65.21
N GLY A 184 -7.54 14.72 65.45
CA GLY A 184 -6.63 14.07 66.39
C GLY A 184 -5.87 12.89 65.78
N GLU A 185 -5.20 12.11 66.62
CA GLU A 185 -4.49 10.91 66.18
C GLU A 185 -5.44 9.72 65.99
N GLY A 186 -5.16 8.90 64.96
CA GLY A 186 -5.95 7.71 64.61
C GLY A 186 -5.81 6.53 65.60
N PRO A 187 -6.38 5.35 65.27
CA PRO A 187 -7.31 5.14 64.15
C PRO A 187 -8.62 5.92 64.35
N HIS A 188 -9.22 6.35 63.24
CA HIS A 188 -10.48 7.10 63.23
C HIS A 188 -11.63 6.15 62.94
N HIS A 189 -12.78 6.40 63.56
CA HIS A 189 -13.99 5.62 63.34
C HIS A 189 -15.10 6.54 62.84
N VAL A 190 -15.82 6.10 61.81
CA VAL A 190 -17.00 6.78 61.28
C VAL A 190 -18.21 5.89 61.49
N ILE A 191 -19.21 6.43 62.16
CA ILE A 191 -20.49 5.78 62.42
C ILE A 191 -21.46 6.26 61.34
N LEU A 192 -22.02 5.32 60.59
CA LEU A 192 -23.12 5.54 59.68
C LEU A 192 -24.41 5.04 60.35
N ASP A 193 -25.24 5.97 60.80
CA ASP A 193 -26.61 5.67 61.22
C ASP A 193 -27.43 5.41 59.95
N ILE A 194 -27.85 4.16 59.76
CA ILE A 194 -28.62 3.76 58.58
C ILE A 194 -30.08 3.52 58.95
N ARG A 195 -30.98 3.86 58.03
CA ARG A 195 -32.42 3.64 58.18
C ARG A 195 -32.96 2.84 57.00
N TYR A 196 -33.58 1.72 57.32
CA TYR A 196 -34.40 0.91 56.41
C TYR A 196 -35.81 1.48 56.41
N GLN A 197 -36.39 1.77 55.23
CA GLN A 197 -37.79 2.20 55.16
C GLN A 197 -38.78 1.09 55.58
N VAL A 198 -38.43 -0.18 55.31
CA VAL A 198 -39.18 -1.36 55.74
C VAL A 198 -38.22 -2.31 56.44
N ASP A 199 -38.56 -2.73 57.65
CA ASP A 199 -37.75 -3.66 58.44
C ASP A 199 -37.67 -4.96 57.67
N PRO A 200 -36.44 -5.40 57.35
CA PRO A 200 -36.25 -6.57 56.55
C PRO A 200 -36.67 -7.89 57.18
N GLN A 201 -36.65 -8.00 58.51
CA GLN A 201 -37.00 -9.24 59.20
C GLN A 201 -38.50 -9.37 59.38
N THR A 202 -39.15 -8.27 59.79
CA THR A 202 -40.58 -8.27 60.10
C THR A 202 -41.45 -7.87 58.91
N LYS A 203 -40.85 -7.30 57.85
CA LYS A 203 -41.53 -6.63 56.75
C LYS A 203 -42.46 -5.49 57.22
N THR A 204 -42.21 -4.94 58.41
CA THR A 204 -43.08 -3.93 59.03
C THR A 204 -42.29 -2.79 59.68
N GLY A 205 -42.64 -1.55 59.33
CA GLY A 205 -42.10 -0.34 59.94
C GLY A 205 -40.63 -0.05 59.62
N PRO A 206 -40.11 1.13 59.95
CA PRO A 206 -38.70 1.44 59.75
C PRO A 206 -37.81 0.76 60.80
N ARG A 207 -36.62 0.31 60.38
CA ARG A 207 -35.55 -0.17 61.27
C ARG A 207 -34.36 0.76 61.16
N SER A 208 -33.74 1.11 62.28
CA SER A 208 -32.44 1.80 62.30
C SER A 208 -31.35 0.82 62.72
N SER A 209 -30.18 0.96 62.12
CA SER A 209 -28.97 0.22 62.51
C SER A 209 -27.74 1.11 62.37
N GLN A 210 -26.57 0.58 62.74
CA GLN A 210 -25.30 1.30 62.67
C GLN A 210 -24.24 0.46 61.97
N ILE A 211 -23.56 1.10 61.02
CA ILE A 211 -22.34 0.57 60.41
C ILE A 211 -21.17 1.41 60.93
N ILE A 212 -20.14 0.77 61.49
CA ILE A 212 -18.93 1.46 61.95
C ILE A 212 -17.77 1.11 61.03
N ILE A 213 -17.16 2.16 60.46
CA ILE A 213 -16.00 2.06 59.59
C ILE A 213 -14.77 2.49 60.38
N GLU A 214 -13.80 1.60 60.53
CA GLU A 214 -12.45 1.94 60.97
C GLU A 214 -11.63 2.42 59.75
N LEU A 215 -11.07 3.61 59.83
CA LEU A 215 -10.29 4.20 58.74
C LEU A 215 -8.84 3.72 58.78
N ALA A 216 -8.24 3.60 57.60
CA ALA A 216 -6.87 3.19 57.42
C ALA A 216 -5.89 4.10 58.20
N PRO A 217 -4.72 3.58 58.62
CA PRO A 217 -3.68 4.39 59.23
C PRO A 217 -3.27 5.57 58.32
N LEU A 218 -3.05 6.75 58.93
CA LEU A 218 -2.64 7.95 58.20
C LEU A 218 -1.24 7.86 57.59
N ASP A 219 -0.46 6.84 57.95
CA ASP A 219 0.84 6.59 57.32
C ASP A 219 0.69 5.79 56.00
N LEU A 220 -0.46 5.16 55.77
CA LEU A 220 -0.75 4.39 54.57
C LEU A 220 -1.65 5.13 53.58
N MET A 221 -2.72 5.77 54.06
CA MET A 221 -3.77 6.40 53.22
C MET A 221 -4.19 7.80 53.72
N PRO A 222 -3.26 8.73 53.99
CA PRO A 222 -3.59 10.03 54.58
C PRO A 222 -4.53 10.89 53.74
N HIS A 223 -4.41 10.88 52.41
CA HIS A 223 -5.18 11.78 51.56
C HIS A 223 -6.65 11.34 51.46
N ALA A 224 -6.88 10.05 51.21
CA ALA A 224 -8.21 9.46 51.14
C ALA A 224 -8.95 9.56 52.48
N VAL A 225 -8.26 9.27 53.59
CA VAL A 225 -8.84 9.42 54.93
C VAL A 225 -9.18 10.88 55.23
N HIS A 226 -8.30 11.84 54.87
CA HIS A 226 -8.57 13.27 55.02
C HIS A 226 -9.83 13.70 54.26
N SER A 227 -9.90 13.38 52.96
CA SER A 227 -11.06 13.74 52.14
C SER A 227 -12.35 13.11 52.65
N PHE A 228 -12.32 11.84 53.06
CA PHE A 228 -13.49 11.16 53.62
C PHE A 228 -13.98 11.82 54.91
N LEU A 229 -13.08 12.08 55.87
CA LEU A 229 -13.43 12.76 57.13
C LEU A 229 -13.97 14.17 56.90
N ASP A 230 -13.41 14.91 55.94
CA ASP A 230 -13.91 16.25 55.60
C ASP A 230 -15.32 16.20 54.98
N MET A 231 -15.64 15.21 54.16
CA MET A 231 -17.00 15.04 53.64
C MET A 231 -17.99 14.63 54.74
N VAL A 232 -17.58 13.72 55.64
CA VAL A 232 -18.39 13.30 56.80
C VAL A 232 -18.64 14.45 57.76
N SER A 233 -17.60 15.23 58.12
CA SER A 233 -17.73 16.33 59.09
C SER A 233 -18.67 17.44 58.63
N ARG A 234 -18.84 17.58 57.32
CA ARG A 234 -19.76 18.53 56.68
C ARG A 234 -21.14 17.96 56.40
N GLY A 235 -21.37 16.69 56.77
CA GLY A 235 -22.66 16.02 56.62
C GLY A 235 -23.04 15.74 55.17
N LEU A 236 -22.06 15.67 54.24
CA LEU A 236 -22.34 15.48 52.82
C LEU A 236 -22.95 14.10 52.52
N TYR A 237 -22.65 13.10 53.36
CA TYR A 237 -23.23 11.77 53.23
C TYR A 237 -24.61 11.63 53.90
N ASN A 238 -25.13 12.67 54.58
CA ASN A 238 -26.45 12.60 55.20
C ASN A 238 -27.53 12.62 54.12
N GLY A 239 -28.43 11.64 54.15
CA GLY A 239 -29.47 11.45 53.12
C GLY A 239 -28.97 10.71 51.87
N CYS A 240 -27.69 10.33 51.79
CA CYS A 240 -27.21 9.50 50.69
C CYS A 240 -27.84 8.10 50.74
N LEU A 241 -28.00 7.50 49.56
CA LEU A 241 -28.61 6.18 49.41
C LEU A 241 -27.55 5.10 49.24
N PHE A 242 -27.89 3.91 49.71
CA PHE A 242 -27.18 2.70 49.33
C PHE A 242 -27.67 2.23 47.95
N ALA A 243 -26.75 1.97 47.04
CA ALA A 243 -27.00 1.49 45.69
C ALA A 243 -26.11 0.27 45.38
N PHE A 244 -26.60 -0.68 44.58
CA PHE A 244 -25.74 -1.78 44.13
C PHE A 244 -24.94 -1.39 42.91
N GLY A 245 -23.63 -1.33 43.05
CA GLY A 245 -22.73 -1.26 41.90
C GLY A 245 -22.56 -2.62 41.21
N SER A 246 -22.64 -3.73 41.95
CA SER A 246 -22.65 -5.10 41.40
C SER A 246 -23.06 -6.11 42.48
N ARG A 247 -22.99 -7.43 42.20
CA ARG A 247 -23.16 -8.46 43.25
C ARG A 247 -22.04 -8.47 44.30
N PHE A 248 -20.96 -7.74 44.05
CA PHE A 248 -19.74 -7.77 44.84
C PHE A 248 -19.60 -6.58 45.78
N LEU A 249 -20.28 -5.47 45.51
CA LEU A 249 -20.13 -4.24 46.29
C LEU A 249 -21.43 -3.50 46.46
N VAL A 250 -21.49 -2.75 47.55
CA VAL A 250 -22.56 -1.80 47.85
C VAL A 250 -21.95 -0.40 47.84
N ALA A 251 -22.46 0.46 46.99
CA ALA A 251 -22.06 1.85 46.88
C ALA A 251 -22.95 2.74 47.77
N ILE A 252 -22.35 3.79 48.31
CA ILE A 252 -23.03 4.88 49.00
C ILE A 252 -22.71 6.13 48.19
N ALA A 253 -23.76 6.75 47.67
CA ALA A 253 -23.64 7.85 46.71
C ALA A 253 -24.74 8.90 46.93
N PRO A 254 -24.51 10.16 46.51
CA PRO A 254 -25.53 11.20 46.46
C PRO A 254 -26.52 10.90 45.33
N GLU A 255 -27.32 9.87 45.53
CA GLU A 255 -28.26 9.35 44.55
C GLU A 255 -29.71 9.47 45.03
N THR A 256 -30.63 9.61 44.09
CA THR A 256 -32.08 9.60 44.31
C THR A 256 -32.78 8.98 43.11
N ARG A 257 -33.93 8.33 43.35
CA ARG A 257 -34.80 7.84 42.28
C ARG A 257 -35.41 8.96 41.45
N ASP A 258 -35.52 10.16 42.02
CA ASP A 258 -36.01 11.34 41.30
C ASP A 258 -34.87 11.95 40.47
N ALA A 259 -34.83 11.59 39.19
CA ALA A 259 -33.82 12.07 38.25
C ALA A 259 -33.69 13.61 38.21
N ASN A 260 -34.77 14.35 38.52
CA ASN A 260 -34.73 15.82 38.56
C ASN A 260 -33.94 16.35 39.76
N ARG A 261 -33.90 15.58 40.85
CA ARG A 261 -33.22 15.92 42.11
C ARG A 261 -31.81 15.36 42.20
N GLN A 262 -31.42 14.49 41.27
CA GLN A 262 -30.08 13.90 41.26
C GLN A 262 -28.99 14.98 41.30
N ARG A 263 -29.12 16.00 40.46
CA ARG A 263 -28.15 17.10 40.41
C ARG A 263 -28.08 17.88 41.72
N GLU A 264 -29.21 18.07 42.41
CA GLU A 264 -29.28 18.79 43.68
C GLU A 264 -28.44 18.11 44.77
N LEU A 265 -28.30 16.77 44.72
CA LEU A 265 -27.48 16.02 45.68
C LEU A 265 -25.98 16.14 45.40
N PHE A 266 -25.58 16.37 44.15
CA PHE A 266 -24.16 16.56 43.78
C PHE A 266 -23.66 17.98 44.00
N VAL A 267 -24.52 18.99 43.89
CA VAL A 267 -24.14 20.41 44.03
C VAL A 267 -23.35 20.69 45.32
N PRO A 268 -23.74 20.19 46.52
CA PRO A 268 -22.96 20.39 47.74
C PRO A 268 -21.54 19.82 47.69
N PHE A 269 -21.32 18.73 46.96
CA PHE A 269 -19.98 18.15 46.78
C PHE A 269 -19.15 18.98 45.81
N GLU A 270 -19.74 19.42 44.69
CA GLU A 270 -19.08 20.28 43.69
C GLU A 270 -18.68 21.65 44.28
N GLU A 271 -19.60 22.33 44.96
CA GLU A 271 -19.37 23.65 45.57
C GLU A 271 -18.27 23.61 46.64
N GLN A 272 -18.03 22.45 47.23
CA GLN A 272 -17.01 22.26 48.26
C GLN A 272 -15.73 21.60 47.75
N GLY A 273 -15.65 21.32 46.44
CA GLY A 273 -14.45 20.78 45.81
C GLY A 273 -14.22 19.28 46.04
N PHE A 274 -15.28 18.50 46.27
CA PHE A 274 -15.24 17.04 46.44
C PHE A 274 -15.74 16.27 45.21
N ASN A 275 -15.71 16.90 44.03
CA ASN A 275 -15.97 16.23 42.76
C ASN A 275 -14.85 16.58 41.76
N PRO A 276 -13.73 15.82 41.75
CA PRO A 276 -13.48 14.59 42.51
C PRO A 276 -13.16 14.79 44.01
N PRO A 277 -13.28 13.72 44.83
CA PRO A 277 -12.92 13.76 46.24
C PRO A 277 -11.41 13.73 46.48
N LEU A 278 -10.61 13.24 45.52
CA LEU A 278 -9.16 13.09 45.65
C LEU A 278 -8.40 13.84 44.56
N ALA A 279 -7.24 14.40 44.92
CA ALA A 279 -6.30 15.01 44.00
C ALA A 279 -5.54 13.97 43.15
N TYR A 280 -5.39 12.75 43.67
CA TYR A 280 -4.80 11.60 42.99
C TYR A 280 -5.38 10.30 43.56
N GLN A 281 -5.30 9.20 42.80
CA GLN A 281 -5.70 7.88 43.29
C GLN A 281 -4.61 7.35 44.23
N GLU A 282 -4.83 7.47 45.53
CA GLU A 282 -3.94 6.99 46.59
C GLU A 282 -4.14 5.49 46.78
N TYR A 283 -3.09 4.67 46.59
CA TYR A 283 -3.18 3.23 46.79
C TYR A 283 -1.95 2.73 47.53
N ASN A 284 -2.16 1.85 48.51
CA ASN A 284 -1.08 1.23 49.28
C ASN A 284 -1.20 -0.30 49.23
N PRO A 285 -0.16 -1.04 48.81
CA PRO A 285 -0.20 -2.51 48.76
C PRO A 285 -0.33 -3.17 50.14
N ASP A 286 0.07 -2.49 51.22
CA ASP A 286 -0.07 -2.98 52.60
C ASP A 286 -1.48 -2.77 53.17
N TYR A 287 -2.36 -2.07 52.42
CA TYR A 287 -3.77 -1.90 52.75
C TYR A 287 -4.65 -2.23 51.51
N PRO A 288 -4.65 -3.49 51.05
CA PRO A 288 -5.38 -3.90 49.86
C PRO A 288 -6.90 -3.88 50.09
N HIS A 289 -7.67 -4.06 49.01
CA HIS A 289 -9.09 -4.38 49.12
C HIS A 289 -9.25 -5.79 49.70
N GLU A 290 -10.23 -5.96 50.57
CA GLU A 290 -10.63 -7.22 51.20
C GLU A 290 -12.16 -7.19 51.38
N ILE A 291 -12.78 -8.32 51.73
CA ILE A 291 -14.18 -8.28 52.19
C ILE A 291 -14.34 -7.21 53.30
N TYR A 292 -15.37 -6.38 53.12
CA TYR A 292 -15.73 -5.23 53.94
C TYR A 292 -14.77 -4.04 53.90
N SER A 293 -13.81 -4.01 52.97
CA SER A 293 -13.03 -2.81 52.72
C SER A 293 -13.88 -1.68 52.13
N VAL A 294 -13.51 -0.44 52.44
CA VAL A 294 -14.20 0.78 52.02
C VAL A 294 -13.28 1.57 51.09
N SER A 295 -13.82 2.00 49.95
CA SER A 295 -13.04 2.65 48.90
C SER A 295 -13.84 3.68 48.14
N PHE A 296 -13.18 4.71 47.60
CA PHE A 296 -13.85 5.62 46.67
C PHE A 296 -14.15 4.86 45.39
N SER A 297 -15.38 4.96 44.91
CA SER A 297 -15.82 4.33 43.68
C SER A 297 -15.20 5.10 42.54
N GLY A 298 -14.28 4.54 41.74
CA GLY A 298 -13.65 5.31 40.67
C GLY A 298 -12.74 4.58 39.70
N GLY A 299 -13.26 4.38 38.48
CA GLY A 299 -12.47 3.96 37.32
C GLY A 299 -11.55 5.05 36.76
N THR A 300 -11.04 4.80 35.54
CA THR A 300 -10.01 5.58 34.80
C THR A 300 -10.19 7.09 34.76
N SER A 301 -11.40 7.60 34.95
CA SER A 301 -11.68 9.03 35.12
C SER A 301 -12.18 9.27 36.54
N ILE A 302 -11.26 9.77 37.39
CA ILE A 302 -11.51 10.70 38.50
C ILE A 302 -12.99 10.80 38.86
N SER A 303 -13.40 9.98 39.81
CA SER A 303 -14.78 9.67 40.08
C SER A 303 -15.41 10.57 41.13
N GLY A 304 -16.74 10.56 41.16
CA GLY A 304 -17.52 11.37 42.08
C GLY A 304 -17.31 11.00 43.56
N PRO A 305 -17.99 11.70 44.47
CA PRO A 305 -17.85 11.52 45.92
C PRO A 305 -18.39 10.19 46.48
N ALA A 306 -18.84 9.29 45.60
CA ALA A 306 -19.35 7.99 45.98
C ALA A 306 -18.21 7.10 46.50
N PHE A 307 -18.55 6.27 47.48
CA PHE A 307 -17.67 5.21 47.97
C PHE A 307 -18.42 3.90 48.00
N PHE A 308 -17.71 2.78 48.03
CA PHE A 308 -18.31 1.46 48.14
C PHE A 308 -17.68 0.66 49.25
N ILE A 309 -18.44 -0.37 49.65
CA ILE A 309 -18.05 -1.40 50.60
C ILE A 309 -18.00 -2.71 49.82
N ALA A 310 -16.83 -3.36 49.83
CA ALA A 310 -16.64 -4.67 49.23
C ALA A 310 -17.38 -5.74 50.03
N LEU A 311 -18.08 -6.65 49.36
CA LEU A 311 -18.82 -7.76 49.97
C LEU A 311 -18.20 -9.13 49.63
N THR A 312 -17.24 -9.19 48.72
CA THR A 312 -16.60 -10.43 48.27
C THR A 312 -15.12 -10.20 47.95
N ASP A 313 -14.29 -11.22 48.14
CA ASP A 313 -12.86 -11.17 47.80
C ASP A 313 -12.60 -11.08 46.28
N GLU A 314 -13.60 -11.37 45.43
CA GLU A 314 -13.49 -11.22 43.97
C GLU A 314 -13.12 -9.77 43.56
N ILE A 315 -13.43 -8.77 44.39
CA ILE A 315 -13.06 -7.37 44.17
C ILE A 315 -11.54 -7.19 44.20
N SER A 316 -10.88 -7.82 45.16
CA SER A 316 -9.42 -7.79 45.28
C SER A 316 -8.77 -8.35 44.01
N GLU A 317 -9.31 -9.44 43.45
CA GLU A 317 -8.83 -9.99 42.18
C GLU A 317 -9.07 -9.06 40.98
N LEU A 318 -10.24 -8.41 40.93
CA LEU A 318 -10.56 -7.45 39.86
C LEU A 318 -9.58 -6.27 39.88
N HIS A 319 -9.25 -5.73 41.06
CA HIS A 319 -8.25 -4.66 41.21
C HIS A 319 -6.81 -5.12 40.94
N LEU A 320 -6.48 -6.38 41.28
CA LEU A 320 -5.17 -6.96 40.94
C LEU A 320 -5.00 -7.10 39.42
N LYS A 321 -6.06 -7.52 38.70
CA LYS A 321 -6.07 -7.62 37.24
C LYS A 321 -6.08 -6.23 36.59
N SER A 322 -6.81 -5.26 37.14
CA SER A 322 -6.86 -3.90 36.61
C SER A 322 -5.53 -3.15 36.74
N GLY A 323 -4.71 -3.44 37.76
CA GLY A 323 -3.36 -2.84 37.88
C GLY A 323 -2.39 -3.22 36.75
N LYS A 324 -2.73 -4.19 35.90
CA LYS A 324 -2.01 -4.50 34.64
C LYS A 324 -2.70 -3.95 33.40
N ALA A 325 -3.96 -3.53 33.52
CA ALA A 325 -4.67 -2.91 32.42
C ALA A 325 -4.07 -1.51 32.18
N LEU A 326 -4.05 -1.13 30.91
CA LEU A 326 -3.71 0.22 30.51
C LEU A 326 -5.01 0.98 30.25
N ASP A 327 -5.03 2.26 30.57
CA ASP A 327 -6.10 3.16 30.13
C ASP A 327 -6.03 3.40 28.61
N ASP A 328 -6.96 4.20 28.07
CA ASP A 328 -7.02 4.56 26.63
C ASP A 328 -5.76 5.30 26.14
N HIS A 329 -4.88 5.70 27.05
CA HIS A 329 -3.62 6.39 26.78
C HIS A 329 -2.39 5.49 26.98
N GLY A 330 -2.59 4.21 27.29
CA GLY A 330 -1.49 3.28 27.50
C GLY A 330 -0.80 3.43 28.86
N LEU A 331 -1.42 4.14 29.82
CA LEU A 331 -0.91 4.29 31.17
C LEU A 331 -1.51 3.22 32.09
N PRO A 332 -0.75 2.67 33.06
CA PRO A 332 -1.30 1.72 34.01
C PRO A 332 -2.51 2.28 34.74
N LEU A 333 -3.62 1.56 34.69
CA LEU A 333 -4.80 1.85 35.49
C LEU A 333 -4.41 1.84 36.96
N ARG A 334 -4.55 2.99 37.61
CA ARG A 334 -4.35 3.11 39.05
C ARG A 334 -5.49 2.38 39.79
N ARG A 335 -5.15 1.80 40.94
CA ARG A 335 -6.09 1.02 41.76
C ARG A 335 -6.94 1.97 42.61
N GLU A 336 -8.16 1.56 42.91
CA GLU A 336 -9.06 2.33 43.75
C GLU A 336 -8.53 2.43 45.19
N PRO A 337 -8.72 3.58 45.86
CA PRO A 337 -8.15 3.88 47.16
C PRO A 337 -8.92 3.17 48.30
N CYS A 338 -8.41 2.05 48.80
CA CYS A 338 -8.92 1.41 50.02
C CYS A 338 -8.55 2.25 51.25
N PHE A 339 -9.51 2.94 51.86
CA PHE A 339 -9.25 3.89 52.95
C PHE A 339 -9.90 3.52 54.29
N GLY A 340 -10.62 2.40 54.36
CA GLY A 340 -11.23 1.94 55.60
C GLY A 340 -11.72 0.51 55.52
N LYS A 341 -12.24 0.00 56.63
CA LYS A 341 -12.86 -1.33 56.74
C LYS A 341 -14.05 -1.24 57.69
N VAL A 342 -15.14 -1.91 57.35
CA VAL A 342 -16.27 -2.03 58.26
C VAL A 342 -15.89 -2.98 59.38
N VAL A 343 -16.05 -2.53 60.63
CA VAL A 343 -15.75 -3.32 61.84
C VAL A 343 -17.01 -3.74 62.60
N ILE A 344 -18.12 -3.02 62.42
CA ILE A 344 -19.44 -3.34 62.99
C ILE A 344 -20.52 -3.10 61.93
N GLY A 345 -21.56 -3.93 61.90
CA GLY A 345 -22.66 -3.87 60.93
C GLY A 345 -22.49 -4.79 59.72
N HIS A 346 -21.74 -5.89 59.86
CA HIS A 346 -21.56 -6.87 58.78
C HIS A 346 -22.88 -7.56 58.43
N GLU A 347 -23.71 -7.83 59.44
CA GLU A 347 -25.05 -8.42 59.29
C GLU A 347 -25.98 -7.56 58.43
N ASP A 348 -25.85 -6.23 58.53
CA ASP A 348 -26.63 -5.29 57.73
C ASP A 348 -26.15 -5.29 56.28
N LEU A 349 -24.84 -5.47 56.02
CA LEU A 349 -24.26 -5.58 54.68
C LEU A 349 -24.59 -6.92 53.99
N GLU A 350 -24.49 -8.03 54.73
CA GLU A 350 -24.93 -9.35 54.27
C GLU A 350 -26.42 -9.34 53.95
N PHE A 351 -27.20 -8.65 54.78
CA PHE A 351 -28.62 -8.47 54.54
C PHE A 351 -28.86 -7.67 53.25
N LEU A 352 -28.18 -6.52 53.08
CA LEU A 352 -28.27 -5.73 51.86
C LEU A 352 -27.97 -6.60 50.63
N GLN A 353 -26.91 -7.42 50.66
CA GLN A 353 -26.51 -8.28 49.53
C GLN A 353 -27.63 -9.20 49.02
N ASN A 354 -28.52 -9.62 49.93
CA ASN A 354 -29.64 -10.52 49.67
C ASN A 354 -30.98 -9.81 49.40
N ILE A 355 -31.03 -8.47 49.45
CA ILE A 355 -32.23 -7.72 49.08
C ILE A 355 -32.57 -7.90 47.60
N GLU A 356 -33.87 -7.97 47.29
CA GLU A 356 -34.37 -7.92 45.91
C GLU A 356 -33.96 -6.60 45.22
N ARG A 357 -33.45 -6.73 43.99
CA ARG A 357 -32.99 -5.60 43.18
C ARG A 357 -34.04 -5.21 42.16
N ASP A 358 -34.16 -3.91 41.91
CA ASP A 358 -35.03 -3.38 40.85
C ASP A 358 -34.21 -2.50 39.88
N PRO A 359 -34.00 -2.92 38.62
CA PRO A 359 -34.40 -4.21 38.03
C PRO A 359 -33.53 -5.39 38.52
N PRO A 360 -34.01 -6.66 38.42
CA PRO A 360 -33.27 -7.84 38.90
C PRO A 360 -31.94 -8.12 38.17
N SER A 361 -31.74 -7.51 37.01
CA SER A 361 -30.62 -7.76 36.11
C SER A 361 -29.81 -6.49 35.84
N GLY A 362 -29.04 -6.01 36.82
CA GLY A 362 -28.08 -4.92 36.58
C GLY A 362 -27.62 -4.15 37.81
N LEU A 363 -27.06 -2.97 37.53
CA LEU A 363 -26.91 -1.82 38.45
C LEU A 363 -28.32 -1.42 38.89
N GLY A 364 -28.79 -2.01 39.99
CA GLY A 364 -30.15 -1.89 40.48
C GLY A 364 -30.20 -1.10 41.77
N TRP A 365 -31.32 -0.40 41.97
CA TRP A 365 -31.59 0.26 43.24
C TRP A 365 -31.91 -0.78 44.31
N ILE A 366 -31.51 -0.50 45.55
CA ILE A 366 -31.93 -1.27 46.72
C ILE A 366 -33.40 -0.93 46.99
N PHE A 367 -34.25 -1.95 47.10
CA PHE A 367 -35.66 -1.76 47.49
C PHE A 367 -36.02 -2.71 48.64
N PRO A 368 -36.54 -2.19 49.78
CA PRO A 368 -36.80 -0.78 50.11
C PRO A 368 -35.51 0.07 50.17
N GLU A 369 -35.65 1.40 50.05
CA GLU A 369 -34.49 2.30 50.13
C GLU A 369 -33.83 2.21 51.51
N VAL A 370 -32.50 2.20 51.50
CA VAL A 370 -31.67 2.29 52.70
C VAL A 370 -30.90 3.59 52.62
N ILE A 371 -31.08 4.41 53.65
CA ILE A 371 -30.59 5.80 53.68
C ILE A 371 -29.56 5.92 54.79
N VAL A 372 -28.46 6.61 54.51
CA VAL A 372 -27.56 7.11 55.55
C VAL A 372 -28.28 8.28 56.23
N GLU A 373 -28.92 8.02 57.36
CA GLU A 373 -29.60 9.07 58.13
C GLU A 373 -28.59 10.10 58.63
N LYS A 374 -27.44 9.62 59.11
CA LYS A 374 -26.38 10.46 59.61
C LYS A 374 -25.02 9.77 59.54
N ALA A 375 -24.00 10.48 59.07
CA ALA A 375 -22.61 10.08 59.19
C ALA A 375 -21.92 10.92 60.27
N THR A 376 -21.28 10.27 61.25
CA THR A 376 -20.65 10.94 62.39
C THR A 376 -19.24 10.41 62.63
N ILE A 377 -18.28 11.30 62.86
CA ILE A 377 -16.93 10.92 63.30
C ILE A 377 -16.97 10.62 64.80
N GLN A 378 -16.60 9.41 65.20
CA GLN A 378 -16.49 9.02 66.61
C GLN A 378 -15.25 9.69 67.21
N ARG A 379 -15.47 10.62 68.15
CA ARG A 379 -14.39 11.23 68.92
C ARG A 379 -14.01 10.29 70.08
N LYS A 380 -12.71 10.11 70.29
CA LYS A 380 -12.17 9.39 71.45
C LYS A 380 -12.46 10.13 72.75
#